data_AF-A0A3D1ZZX0-F1
#
_entry.id   AF-A0A3D1ZZX0-F1
#
_cell.length_a   1.000
_cell.length_b   1.000
_cell.length_c   1.000
_cell.angle_alpha   90.00
_cell.angle_beta   90.00
_cell.angle_gamma   90.00
#
_symmetry.space_group_name_H-M   'P 1'
#
loop_
_entity.id
_entity.type
_entity.pdbx_description
1 polymer ?
#
loop_
_entity_poly.entity_id
_entity_poly.type
_entity_poly.pdbx_seq_one_letter_code
_entity_poly.pdbx_strand_id
1 'polypeptide(L)'
;RRDAHPMAIMCGVVGALSAFYHDTLDITDEAHREESALRLIGKMPTLAAMSYKYSVGQPFMYPRNDLSYSENFLHMMFGNPCEESKIDPVLARAMDKIFMLHADHEQNASTSTVRLAGSSGANPFACIASGIAALWGPAHGGA
;
A
#
# COMPACT_ATOMS: atom_id res chain seq x y z
N ARG A 1 11.91 -9.28 -12.99
CA ARG A 1 11.60 -10.72 -13.18
C ARG A 1 10.11 -10.87 -12.88
N ARG A 2 9.31 -11.48 -13.76
CA ARG A 2 7.82 -11.52 -13.64
C ARG A 2 7.31 -12.47 -12.55
N ASP A 3 8.19 -13.33 -12.02
CA ASP A 3 7.93 -14.32 -10.97
C ASP A 3 8.27 -13.80 -9.55
N ALA A 4 8.51 -12.50 -9.39
CA ALA A 4 8.70 -11.91 -8.08
C ALA A 4 7.41 -11.96 -7.27
N HIS A 5 7.50 -12.37 -6.00
CA HIS A 5 6.36 -12.39 -5.09
C HIS A 5 5.83 -10.96 -4.89
N PRO A 6 4.52 -10.69 -5.00
CA PRO A 6 3.97 -9.33 -4.88
C PRO A 6 4.37 -8.59 -3.60
N MET A 7 4.48 -9.29 -2.47
CA MET A 7 4.99 -8.69 -1.21
C MET A 7 6.45 -8.21 -1.30
N ALA A 8 7.31 -8.91 -2.05
CA ALA A 8 8.70 -8.46 -2.25
C ALA A 8 8.74 -7.19 -3.10
N ILE A 9 7.87 -7.09 -4.11
CA ILE A 9 7.71 -5.88 -4.93
C ILE A 9 7.23 -4.72 -4.04
N MET A 10 6.20 -4.95 -3.22
CA MET A 10 5.69 -3.94 -2.29
C MET A 10 6.76 -3.42 -1.33
N CYS A 11 7.53 -4.32 -0.70
CA CYS A 11 8.61 -3.94 0.20
C CYS A 11 9.65 -3.05 -0.51
N GLY A 12 10.04 -3.40 -1.75
CA GLY A 12 11.02 -2.63 -2.52
C GLY A 12 10.50 -1.27 -2.97
N VAL A 13 9.29 -1.23 -3.55
CA VAL A 13 8.74 0.01 -4.14
C VAL A 13 8.36 1.01 -3.07
N VAL A 14 7.80 0.57 -1.93
CA VAL A 14 7.46 1.48 -0.83
C VAL A 14 8.72 2.11 -0.24
N GLY A 15 9.80 1.35 -0.04
CA GLY A 15 11.08 1.91 0.41
C GLY A 15 11.66 2.92 -0.59
N ALA A 16 11.51 2.64 -1.90
CA ALA A 16 11.97 3.51 -2.97
C ALA A 16 11.22 4.84 -3.06
N LEU A 17 10.01 4.98 -2.50
CA LEU A 17 9.25 6.24 -2.51
C LEU A 17 10.04 7.40 -1.90
N SER A 18 10.87 7.12 -0.88
CA SER A 18 11.74 8.12 -0.25
C SER A 18 12.70 8.80 -1.23
N ALA A 19 13.09 8.13 -2.33
CA ALA A 19 13.96 8.71 -3.36
C ALA A 19 13.22 9.70 -4.28
N PHE A 20 11.90 9.59 -4.40
CA PHE A 20 11.08 10.45 -5.26
C PHE A 20 10.42 11.60 -4.48
N TYR A 21 10.08 11.34 -3.22
CA TYR A 21 9.39 12.26 -2.32
C TYR A 21 10.34 12.80 -1.25
N HIS A 22 11.56 13.17 -1.67
CA HIS A 22 12.60 13.66 -0.77
C HIS A 22 12.30 15.08 -0.23
N ASP A 23 11.31 15.76 -0.81
CA ASP A 23 10.81 17.08 -0.44
C ASP A 23 10.08 17.10 0.90
N THR A 24 9.51 15.97 1.34
CA THR A 24 8.63 15.90 2.53
C THR A 24 9.13 14.92 3.60
N LEU A 25 10.45 14.80 3.80
CA LEU A 25 11.03 13.79 4.71
C LEU A 25 11.40 14.31 6.10
N ASP A 26 11.26 15.61 6.37
CA ASP A 26 11.53 16.14 7.71
C ASP A 26 10.42 15.68 8.67
N ILE A 27 10.77 14.77 9.57
CA ILE A 27 9.85 14.21 10.57
C ILE A 27 9.52 15.20 11.69
N THR A 28 10.27 16.30 11.83
CA THR A 28 10.02 17.33 12.84
C THR A 28 8.96 18.33 12.37
N ASP A 29 8.80 18.49 11.06
CA ASP A 29 7.78 19.32 10.44
C ASP A 29 6.42 18.57 10.38
N GLU A 30 5.37 19.21 10.89
CA GLU A 30 4.02 18.66 10.91
C GLU A 30 3.41 18.50 9.51
N ALA A 31 3.62 19.47 8.62
CA ALA A 31 3.11 19.44 7.26
C ALA A 31 3.76 18.29 6.47
N HIS A 32 5.06 18.07 6.66
CA HIS A 32 5.76 16.94 6.03
C HIS A 32 5.27 15.58 6.54
N ARG A 33 4.98 15.47 7.84
CA ARG A 33 4.38 14.23 8.41
C ARG A 33 3.00 13.97 7.82
N GLU A 34 2.14 14.98 7.77
CA GLU A 34 0.80 14.87 7.20
C GLU A 34 0.84 14.50 5.72
N GLU A 35 1.65 15.21 4.93
CA GLU A 35 1.76 14.94 3.49
C GLU A 35 2.32 13.54 3.21
N SER A 36 3.33 13.10 3.97
CA SER A 36 3.85 11.74 3.86
C SER A 36 2.78 10.69 4.19
N ALA A 37 1.97 10.92 5.22
CA ALA A 37 0.87 10.02 5.60
C ALA A 37 -0.20 9.94 4.50
N LEU A 38 -0.62 11.09 3.94
CA LEU A 38 -1.57 11.14 2.83
C LEU A 38 -1.02 10.46 1.57
N ARG A 39 0.25 10.70 1.24
CA ARG A 39 0.93 10.05 0.11
C ARG A 39 0.98 8.53 0.31
N LEU A 40 1.27 8.04 1.51
CA LEU A 40 1.27 6.61 1.82
C LEU A 40 -0.13 6.01 1.67
N ILE A 41 -1.14 6.55 2.36
CA ILE A 41 -2.53 6.04 2.31
C ILE A 41 -3.06 6.06 0.87
N GLY A 42 -2.85 7.15 0.14
CA GLY A 42 -3.34 7.29 -1.23
C GLY A 42 -2.64 6.38 -2.25
N LYS A 43 -1.34 6.10 -2.07
CA LYS A 43 -0.55 5.33 -3.06
C LYS A 43 -0.50 3.84 -2.76
N MET A 44 -0.75 3.40 -1.52
CA MET A 44 -0.70 1.98 -1.16
C MET A 44 -1.59 1.08 -2.03
N PRO A 45 -2.88 1.41 -2.27
CA PRO A 45 -3.74 0.59 -3.13
C PRO A 45 -3.23 0.52 -4.57
N THR A 46 -2.71 1.63 -5.10
CA THR A 46 -2.15 1.69 -6.45
C THR A 46 -0.92 0.80 -6.59
N LEU A 47 0.00 0.86 -5.63
CA LEU A 47 1.21 0.02 -5.63
C LEU A 47 0.86 -1.46 -5.48
N ALA A 48 -0.10 -1.79 -4.61
CA ALA A 48 -0.57 -3.17 -4.44
C ALA A 48 -1.19 -3.72 -5.73
N ALA A 49 -2.06 -2.93 -6.39
CA ALA A 49 -2.67 -3.32 -7.65
C ALA A 49 -1.66 -3.46 -8.79
N MET A 50 -0.70 -2.54 -8.90
CA MET A 50 0.39 -2.65 -9.87
C MET A 50 1.25 -3.89 -9.62
N SER A 51 1.53 -4.23 -8.37
CA SER A 51 2.28 -5.44 -8.01
C SER A 51 1.55 -6.72 -8.45
N TYR A 52 0.22 -6.76 -8.30
CA TYR A 52 -0.61 -7.85 -8.82
C TYR A 52 -0.63 -7.89 -10.36
N LYS A 53 -0.94 -6.78 -11.03
CA LYS A 53 -0.95 -6.71 -12.50
C LYS A 53 0.38 -7.13 -13.11
N TYR A 54 1.49 -6.70 -12.49
CA TYR A 54 2.83 -7.06 -12.94
C TYR A 54 3.06 -8.57 -12.89
N SER A 55 2.66 -9.23 -11.79
CA SER A 55 2.84 -10.67 -11.58
C SER A 55 2.01 -11.52 -12.56
N VAL A 56 0.81 -11.06 -12.93
CA VAL A 56 -0.08 -11.77 -13.86
C VAL A 56 0.09 -11.39 -15.34
N GLY A 57 1.06 -10.52 -15.67
CA GLY A 57 1.32 -10.19 -17.08
C GLY A 57 0.47 -9.06 -17.66
N GLN A 58 -0.41 -8.44 -16.86
CA GLN A 58 -1.44 -7.51 -17.34
C GLN A 58 -0.98 -6.03 -17.27
N PRO A 59 -1.57 -5.14 -18.09
CA PRO A 59 -1.30 -3.71 -18.02
C PRO A 59 -1.77 -3.09 -16.70
N PHE A 60 -1.10 -2.01 -16.28
CA PHE A 60 -1.50 -1.24 -15.11
C PHE A 60 -2.74 -0.41 -15.41
N MET A 61 -3.66 -0.40 -14.44
CA MET A 61 -4.87 0.40 -14.47
C MET A 61 -4.65 1.63 -13.59
N TYR A 62 -4.97 2.82 -14.11
CA TYR A 62 -4.84 4.05 -13.35
C TYR A 62 -5.97 4.23 -12.33
N PRO A 63 -5.74 4.96 -11.23
CA PRO A 63 -6.79 5.36 -10.31
C PRO A 63 -7.88 6.19 -11.01
N ARG A 64 -9.12 6.02 -10.57
CA ARG A 64 -10.29 6.78 -11.00
C ARG A 64 -10.87 7.59 -9.84
N ASN A 65 -10.97 8.90 -10.01
CA ASN A 65 -11.42 9.83 -8.97
C ASN A 65 -12.94 9.77 -8.70
N ASP A 66 -13.70 9.20 -9.63
CA ASP A 66 -15.15 9.03 -9.52
C ASP A 66 -15.56 7.78 -8.72
N LEU A 67 -14.59 6.93 -8.35
CA LEU A 67 -14.80 5.71 -7.57
C LEU A 67 -14.44 5.92 -6.10
N SER A 68 -15.13 5.20 -5.20
CA SER A 68 -14.73 5.12 -3.79
C SER A 68 -13.38 4.40 -3.63
N TYR A 69 -12.80 4.46 -2.43
CA TYR A 69 -11.48 3.84 -2.15
C TYR A 69 -11.46 2.34 -2.50
N SER A 70 -12.49 1.61 -2.06
CA SER A 70 -12.64 0.16 -2.27
C SER A 70 -12.98 -0.19 -3.72
N GLU A 71 -13.84 0.59 -4.38
CA GLU A 71 -14.14 0.43 -5.81
C GLU A 71 -12.89 0.70 -6.66
N ASN A 72 -12.18 1.79 -6.40
CA ASN A 72 -10.97 2.13 -7.13
C ASN A 72 -9.91 1.04 -6.98
N PHE A 73 -9.76 0.44 -5.79
CA PHE A 73 -8.84 -0.68 -5.62
C PHE A 73 -9.24 -1.90 -6.46
N LEU A 74 -10.52 -2.28 -6.46
CA LEU A 74 -11.03 -3.39 -7.28
C LEU A 74 -10.91 -3.11 -8.79
N HIS A 75 -11.14 -1.86 -9.20
CA HIS A 75 -10.90 -1.39 -10.58
C HIS A 75 -9.44 -1.63 -10.97
N MET A 76 -8.52 -1.18 -10.13
CA MET A 76 -7.09 -1.28 -10.42
C MET A 76 -6.58 -2.74 -10.43
N MET A 77 -7.13 -3.59 -9.56
CA MET A 77 -6.78 -5.01 -9.47
C MET A 77 -7.29 -5.82 -10.68
N PHE A 78 -8.59 -5.71 -10.99
CA PHE A 78 -9.26 -6.65 -11.90
C PHE A 78 -9.70 -6.04 -13.23
N GLY A 79 -9.76 -4.71 -13.34
CA GLY A 79 -10.07 -4.03 -14.60
C GLY A 79 -9.06 -4.34 -15.70
N ASN A 80 -9.50 -4.26 -16.94
CA ASN A 80 -8.64 -4.38 -18.11
C ASN A 80 -8.96 -3.27 -19.12
N PRO A 81 -8.05 -2.95 -20.06
CA PRO A 81 -8.31 -1.90 -21.06
C PRO A 81 -9.33 -2.30 -22.14
N CYS A 82 -9.70 -3.57 -22.22
CA CYS A 82 -10.57 -4.09 -23.28
C CYS A 82 -12.06 -3.85 -22.98
N GLU A 83 -12.42 -3.66 -21.71
CA GLU A 83 -13.80 -3.44 -21.29
C GLU A 83 -13.91 -2.48 -20.10
N GLU A 84 -15.07 -1.85 -19.97
CA GLU A 84 -15.34 -1.00 -18.83
C GLU A 84 -15.43 -1.83 -17.53
N SER A 85 -14.77 -1.36 -16.48
CA SER A 85 -14.78 -2.04 -15.18
C SER A 85 -16.15 -1.93 -14.53
N LYS A 86 -16.88 -3.05 -14.47
CA LYS A 86 -18.15 -3.16 -13.74
C LYS A 86 -17.88 -3.73 -12.36
N ILE A 87 -17.90 -2.86 -11.36
CA ILE A 87 -17.65 -3.27 -9.97
C ILE A 87 -18.97 -3.61 -9.30
N ASP A 88 -19.05 -4.84 -8.80
CA ASP A 88 -20.21 -5.27 -8.02
C ASP A 88 -20.24 -4.51 -6.68
N PRO A 89 -21.33 -3.78 -6.35
CA PRO A 89 -21.48 -3.09 -5.07
C PRO A 89 -21.35 -4.01 -3.85
N VAL A 90 -21.66 -5.30 -3.98
CA VAL A 90 -21.46 -6.30 -2.92
C VAL A 90 -19.98 -6.52 -2.68
N LEU A 91 -19.17 -6.69 -3.73
CA LEU A 91 -17.73 -6.88 -3.63
C LEU A 91 -17.03 -5.60 -3.12
N ALA A 92 -17.46 -4.43 -3.58
CA ALA A 92 -16.95 -3.15 -3.09
C ALA A 92 -17.15 -2.99 -1.58
N ARG A 93 -18.38 -3.27 -1.09
CA ARG A 93 -18.67 -3.24 0.35
C ARG A 93 -17.93 -4.31 1.15
N ALA A 94 -17.71 -5.49 0.57
CA ALA A 94 -16.92 -6.53 1.22
C ALA A 94 -15.46 -6.10 1.36
N MET A 95 -14.87 -5.52 0.32
CA MET A 95 -13.50 -4.99 0.34
C MET A 95 -13.36 -3.86 1.36
N ASP A 96 -14.34 -2.97 1.43
CA ASP A 96 -14.36 -1.89 2.43
C ASP A 96 -14.31 -2.41 3.86
N LYS A 97 -15.09 -3.46 4.15
CA LYS A 97 -15.05 -4.15 5.45
C LYS A 97 -13.71 -4.84 5.69
N ILE A 98 -13.10 -5.45 4.68
CA ILE A 98 -11.77 -6.06 4.81
C ILE A 98 -10.76 -4.98 5.23
N PHE A 99 -10.75 -3.82 4.57
CA PHE A 99 -9.87 -2.72 4.95
C PHE A 99 -10.13 -2.22 6.37
N MET A 100 -11.39 -1.99 6.75
CA MET A 100 -11.72 -1.54 8.10
C MET A 100 -11.29 -2.54 9.18
N LEU A 101 -11.50 -3.85 8.95
CA LEU A 101 -11.15 -4.90 9.91
C LEU A 101 -9.63 -5.09 10.07
N HIS A 102 -8.83 -4.70 9.07
CA HIS A 102 -7.38 -4.80 9.10
C HIS A 102 -6.69 -3.44 9.25
N ALA A 103 -7.44 -2.38 9.57
CA ALA A 103 -6.92 -1.02 9.59
C ALA A 103 -5.86 -0.81 10.67
N ASP A 104 -6.07 -1.39 11.86
CA ASP A 104 -5.09 -1.39 12.94
C ASP A 104 -5.31 -2.61 13.85
N HIS A 105 -4.25 -3.03 14.54
CA HIS A 105 -4.31 -4.11 15.51
C HIS A 105 -3.28 -3.87 16.64
N GLU A 106 -3.30 -2.66 17.18
CA GLU A 106 -2.55 -2.23 18.37
C GLU A 106 -1.02 -2.48 18.24
N GLN A 107 -0.37 -2.95 19.31
CA GLN A 107 1.08 -3.15 19.37
C GLN A 107 1.52 -4.53 18.85
N ASN A 108 1.08 -4.87 17.63
CA ASN A 108 1.56 -6.08 16.95
C ASN A 108 3.02 -5.94 16.45
N ALA A 109 3.57 -7.03 15.91
CA ALA A 109 4.96 -7.08 15.46
C ALA A 109 5.29 -6.00 14.41
N SER A 110 4.47 -5.87 13.36
CA SER A 110 4.70 -4.86 12.31
C SER A 110 4.57 -3.43 12.82
N THR A 111 3.57 -3.13 13.67
CA THR A 111 3.42 -1.80 14.28
C THR A 111 4.63 -1.47 15.15
N SER A 112 5.11 -2.44 15.93
CA SER A 112 6.30 -2.27 16.78
C SER A 112 7.56 -2.01 15.94
N THR A 113 7.74 -2.71 14.82
CA THR A 113 8.84 -2.48 13.88
C THR A 113 8.80 -1.06 13.29
N VAL A 114 7.63 -0.58 12.87
CA VAL A 114 7.45 0.78 12.35
C VAL A 114 7.83 1.82 13.41
N ARG A 115 7.37 1.64 14.65
CA ARG A 115 7.70 2.55 15.77
C ARG A 115 9.19 2.54 16.09
N LEU A 116 9.83 1.37 16.08
CA LEU A 116 11.26 1.23 16.37
C LEU A 116 12.12 1.83 15.26
N ALA A 117 11.76 1.65 13.99
CA ALA A 117 12.43 2.32 12.88
C ALA A 117 12.27 3.85 12.99
N GLY A 118 11.04 4.32 13.23
CA GLY A 118 10.74 5.74 13.35
C GLY A 118 11.48 6.44 14.50
N SER A 119 11.72 5.77 15.63
CA SER A 119 12.41 6.37 16.77
C SER A 119 13.88 6.74 16.49
N SER A 120 14.49 6.12 15.47
CA SER A 120 15.84 6.46 14.99
C SER A 120 15.89 7.70 14.10
N GLY A 121 14.73 8.27 13.76
CA GLY A 121 14.61 9.35 12.79
C GLY A 121 14.48 8.90 11.34
N ALA A 122 14.18 7.61 11.10
CA ALA A 122 13.99 7.10 9.76
C ALA A 122 12.79 7.76 9.06
N ASN A 123 12.93 7.97 7.74
CA ASN A 123 11.87 8.60 6.97
C ASN A 123 10.59 7.74 6.94
N PRO A 124 9.38 8.35 6.81
CA PRO A 124 8.11 7.63 6.92
C PRO A 124 7.97 6.46 5.94
N PHE A 125 8.46 6.61 4.70
CA PHE A 125 8.39 5.55 3.68
C PHE A 125 9.23 4.33 4.06
N ALA A 126 10.45 4.55 4.57
CA ALA A 126 11.31 3.48 5.07
C ALA A 126 10.72 2.79 6.30
N CYS A 127 10.11 3.55 7.21
CA CYS A 127 9.39 3.02 8.36
C CYS A 127 8.26 2.08 7.92
N ILE A 128 7.42 2.49 6.97
CA ILE A 128 6.34 1.63 6.46
C ILE A 128 6.89 0.42 5.69
N ALA A 129 7.94 0.57 4.89
CA ALA A 129 8.59 -0.56 4.24
C ALA A 129 9.07 -1.62 5.25
N SER A 130 9.60 -1.19 6.40
CA SER A 130 9.99 -2.09 7.50
C SER A 130 8.78 -2.82 8.11
N GLY A 131 7.64 -2.13 8.24
CA GLY A 131 6.38 -2.72 8.69
C GLY A 131 5.85 -3.78 7.72
N ILE A 132 5.93 -3.53 6.41
CA ILE A 132 5.56 -4.49 5.36
C ILE A 132 6.43 -5.75 5.45
N ALA A 133 7.74 -5.58 5.63
CA ALA A 133 8.67 -6.70 5.78
C ALA A 133 8.34 -7.54 7.03
N ALA A 134 8.03 -6.89 8.16
CA ALA A 134 7.61 -7.57 9.38
C ALA A 134 6.24 -8.28 9.22
N LEU A 135 5.31 -7.67 8.48
CA LEU A 135 3.99 -8.24 8.19
C LEU A 135 4.08 -9.48 7.30
N TRP A 136 5.03 -9.53 6.37
CA TRP A 136 5.16 -10.65 5.43
C TRP A 136 5.57 -11.97 6.09
N GLY A 137 6.06 -11.95 7.34
CA GLY A 137 6.41 -13.18 8.06
C GLY A 137 5.22 -14.15 8.19
N PRO A 138 5.42 -15.47 8.03
CA PRO A 138 4.34 -16.47 8.09
C PRO A 138 3.68 -16.59 9.47
N ALA A 139 4.34 -16.09 10.53
CA ALA A 139 3.81 -16.03 11.89
C ALA A 139 3.02 -14.74 12.18
N HIS A 140 2.82 -13.89 11.17
CA HIS A 140 2.10 -12.61 11.31
C HIS A 140 1.08 -12.44 10.18
N GLY A 141 1.35 -11.58 9.19
CA GLY A 141 0.41 -11.32 8.08
C GLY A 141 0.47 -12.35 6.95
N GLY A 142 1.44 -13.27 6.96
CA GLY A 142 1.48 -14.41 6.04
C GLY A 142 0.75 -15.66 6.55
N ALA A 143 0.03 -15.55 7.68
CA ALA A 143 -0.73 -16.64 8.30
C ALA A 143 -2.06 -16.95 7.61
#